data_AF-Q1RPK0-F1
#
_entry.id   AF-Q1RPK0-F1
#
_cell.length_a   1.000
_cell.length_b   1.000
_cell.length_c   1.000
_cell.angle_alpha   90.00
_cell.angle_beta   90.00
_cell.angle_gamma   90.00
#
_symmetry.space_group_name_H-M   'P 1'
#
loop_
_entity.id
_entity.type
_entity.pdbx_description
1 polymer ?
#
loop_
_entity_poly.entity_id
_entity_poly.type
_entity_poly.pdbx_seq_one_letter_code
_entity_poly.pdbx_strand_id
1 'polypeptide(L)'
;MKYVKKILGISFFSLLPLSAEAESYCNLLWANNTLPSASVNVSFDGNTSGIFPLNLQAGGLSTVIKRAVKNMDTFVTLDGIYRYWIQYPEAWQTTPDGLKYRITSELEVSGTQTAGVKTVVTPVGYHTWVNTYGCRDVGGTYDFGVASVSGVNIEIDRGTAWPGVYSIQLPVKVAYEENKGNYDGKNGGGWQEFPVSMKSFSPVDSKGISITISSKCNVGEQSLSVNMGDNITPDEAKSGVEKKVNFSLTCNAPAKVSLSLKGTDIVDGVNNKTKCGSGSCSLNFDNDSSSKILEVNQGTYQVPITVRFQDANPVAGGFDGSAVLSVDIL
;
A
#
# COMPACT_ATOMS: atom_id res chain seq x y z
N MET A 1 -65.70 -53.83 -51.11
CA MET A 1 -64.60 -54.65 -50.56
C MET A 1 -63.27 -54.00 -50.91
N LYS A 2 -62.63 -53.31 -49.96
CA LYS A 2 -61.30 -52.70 -50.13
C LYS A 2 -60.24 -53.69 -49.66
N TYR A 3 -59.31 -54.04 -50.55
CA TYR A 3 -58.14 -54.86 -50.23
C TYR A 3 -57.10 -53.99 -49.51
N VAL A 4 -56.73 -54.37 -48.30
CA VAL A 4 -55.64 -53.76 -47.53
C VAL A 4 -54.38 -54.62 -47.73
N LYS A 5 -53.40 -54.10 -48.47
CA LYS A 5 -52.03 -54.64 -48.51
C LYS A 5 -51.29 -54.13 -47.27
N LYS A 6 -51.06 -55.01 -46.29
CA LYS A 6 -50.14 -54.75 -45.17
C LYS A 6 -48.71 -54.90 -45.69
N ILE A 7 -48.00 -53.78 -45.83
CA ILE A 7 -46.56 -53.74 -46.01
C ILE A 7 -45.94 -53.70 -44.61
N LEU A 8 -45.21 -54.76 -44.27
CA LEU A 8 -44.43 -54.87 -43.03
C LEU A 8 -43.14 -54.05 -43.23
N GLY A 9 -43.12 -52.81 -42.75
CA GLY A 9 -41.91 -52.00 -42.71
C GLY A 9 -41.03 -52.43 -41.54
N ILE A 10 -39.96 -53.18 -41.82
CA ILE A 10 -38.90 -53.44 -40.85
C ILE A 10 -38.02 -52.18 -40.81
N SER A 11 -38.21 -51.35 -39.78
CA SER A 11 -37.31 -50.23 -39.49
C SER A 11 -36.01 -50.77 -38.91
N PHE A 12 -34.96 -50.82 -39.73
CA PHE A 12 -33.59 -50.98 -39.26
C PHE A 12 -33.19 -49.69 -38.53
N PHE A 13 -33.30 -49.66 -37.20
CA PHE A 13 -32.61 -48.68 -36.39
C PHE A 13 -31.12 -49.00 -36.45
N SER A 14 -30.39 -48.32 -37.33
CA SER A 14 -28.94 -48.25 -37.26
C SER A 14 -28.55 -47.53 -35.97
N LEU A 15 -28.29 -48.31 -34.92
CA LEU A 15 -27.54 -47.87 -33.75
C LEU A 15 -26.11 -47.57 -34.23
N LEU A 16 -25.89 -46.35 -34.72
CA LEU A 16 -24.55 -45.78 -34.77
C LEU A 16 -24.10 -45.69 -33.29
N PRO A 17 -22.99 -46.34 -32.90
CA PRO A 17 -22.39 -46.02 -31.62
C PRO A 17 -21.95 -44.57 -31.72
N LEU A 18 -22.65 -43.65 -31.03
CA LEU A 18 -22.02 -42.41 -30.60
C LEU A 18 -20.91 -42.85 -29.65
N SER A 19 -19.73 -43.07 -30.19
CA SER A 19 -18.51 -42.98 -29.40
C SER A 19 -18.44 -41.53 -28.93
N ALA A 20 -18.97 -41.25 -27.74
CA ALA A 20 -18.60 -40.05 -27.02
C ALA A 20 -17.07 -40.11 -26.92
N GLU A 21 -16.38 -39.23 -27.65
CA GLU A 21 -14.93 -39.12 -27.51
C GLU A 21 -14.63 -38.90 -26.04
N ALA A 22 -13.76 -39.74 -25.49
CA ALA A 22 -13.48 -39.71 -24.08
C ALA A 22 -12.79 -38.38 -23.76
N GLU A 23 -13.44 -37.54 -22.95
CA GLU A 23 -12.95 -36.20 -22.57
C GLU A 23 -11.47 -36.26 -22.16
N SER A 24 -10.63 -35.50 -22.88
CA SER A 24 -9.18 -35.48 -22.69
C SER A 24 -8.79 -34.14 -22.09
N TYR A 25 -8.07 -34.14 -20.96
CA TYR A 25 -7.67 -32.92 -20.28
C TYR A 25 -6.37 -33.04 -19.50
N CYS A 26 -5.73 -31.89 -19.29
CA CYS A 26 -4.54 -31.72 -18.47
C CYS A 26 -4.62 -30.33 -17.81
N ASN A 27 -4.87 -30.29 -16.50
CA ASN A 27 -4.89 -29.07 -15.72
C ASN A 27 -3.73 -29.06 -14.72
N LEU A 28 -2.89 -28.03 -14.80
CA LEU A 28 -1.62 -27.92 -14.10
C LEU A 28 -1.54 -26.59 -13.35
N LEU A 29 -1.06 -26.66 -12.11
CA LEU A 29 -0.58 -25.49 -11.38
C LEU A 29 0.94 -25.51 -11.33
N TRP A 30 1.53 -24.43 -11.80
CA TRP A 30 2.96 -24.21 -11.85
C TRP A 30 3.38 -23.22 -10.77
N ALA A 31 4.33 -23.62 -9.93
CA ALA A 31 5.03 -22.72 -9.02
C ALA A 31 6.36 -22.30 -9.65
N ASN A 32 6.70 -21.02 -9.57
CA ASN A 32 7.99 -20.53 -10.04
C ASN A 32 9.11 -21.03 -9.12
N ASN A 33 10.17 -21.59 -9.68
CA ASN A 33 11.36 -22.00 -8.93
C ASN A 33 12.20 -20.79 -8.56
N THR A 34 12.21 -19.77 -9.42
CA THR A 34 12.76 -18.45 -9.09
C THR A 34 11.62 -17.59 -8.52
N LEU A 35 11.88 -16.91 -7.41
CA LEU A 35 10.91 -16.03 -6.77
C LEU A 35 10.39 -14.98 -7.77
N PRO A 36 9.07 -14.89 -8.01
CA PRO A 36 8.50 -13.77 -8.75
C PRO A 36 8.83 -12.46 -8.05
N SER A 37 9.00 -11.36 -8.78
CA SER A 37 9.34 -10.06 -8.18
C SER A 37 8.17 -9.10 -8.24
N ALA A 38 8.03 -8.27 -7.22
CA ALA A 38 7.10 -7.15 -7.17
C ALA A 38 7.86 -5.83 -7.12
N SER A 39 7.34 -4.82 -7.81
CA SER A 39 7.88 -3.47 -7.77
C SER A 39 6.81 -2.40 -7.76
N VAL A 40 7.06 -1.37 -6.98
CA VAL A 40 6.30 -0.11 -6.93
C VAL A 40 7.18 0.94 -6.24
N ASN A 41 7.37 2.08 -6.90
CA ASN A 41 8.12 3.21 -6.35
C ASN A 41 7.21 4.43 -6.37
N VAL A 42 6.81 4.90 -5.18
CA VAL A 42 5.81 5.95 -5.05
C VAL A 42 6.28 6.99 -4.04
N SER A 43 6.10 8.25 -4.40
CA SER A 43 6.15 9.37 -3.46
C SER A 43 4.73 9.85 -3.20
N PHE A 44 4.34 9.94 -1.93
CA PHE A 44 2.98 10.22 -1.52
C PHE A 44 2.91 11.35 -0.49
N ASP A 45 2.19 12.40 -0.84
CA ASP A 45 2.03 13.63 -0.06
C ASP A 45 0.56 13.96 0.26
N GLY A 46 -0.36 13.06 -0.10
CA GLY A 46 -1.80 13.20 0.13
C GLY A 46 -2.17 13.11 1.61
N ASN A 47 -3.45 13.26 1.91
CA ASN A 47 -4.03 13.18 3.26
C ASN A 47 -5.07 12.05 3.44
N THR A 48 -5.38 11.31 2.38
CA THR A 48 -6.28 10.15 2.36
C THR A 48 -5.52 8.91 1.90
N SER A 49 -6.11 7.71 2.00
CA SER A 49 -5.47 6.50 1.50
C SER A 49 -5.15 6.60 0.01
N GLY A 50 -4.00 6.06 -0.39
CA GLY A 50 -3.54 6.00 -1.78
C GLY A 50 -3.52 4.56 -2.29
N ILE A 51 -3.97 4.32 -3.51
CA ILE A 51 -3.95 3.00 -4.16
C ILE A 51 -2.96 3.06 -5.32
N PHE A 52 -2.00 2.13 -5.33
CA PHE A 52 -0.92 2.11 -6.30
C PHE A 52 -0.82 0.74 -6.97
N PRO A 53 -0.73 0.66 -8.31
CA PRO A 53 -0.61 -0.60 -9.01
C PRO A 53 0.73 -1.27 -8.73
N LEU A 54 0.69 -2.57 -8.42
CA LEU A 54 1.89 -3.39 -8.31
C LEU A 54 2.27 -3.91 -9.69
N ASN A 55 3.55 -3.82 -10.02
CA ASN A 55 4.12 -4.52 -11.16
C ASN A 55 4.72 -5.83 -10.67
N LEU A 56 4.03 -6.94 -10.97
CA LEU A 56 4.49 -8.29 -10.67
C LEU A 56 5.15 -8.90 -11.92
N GLN A 57 6.28 -9.55 -11.75
CA GLN A 57 6.97 -10.32 -12.80
C GLN A 57 7.03 -11.79 -12.37
N ALA A 58 6.43 -12.66 -13.18
CA ALA A 58 6.38 -14.10 -12.93
C ALA A 58 6.72 -14.89 -14.19
N GLY A 59 7.25 -16.10 -14.04
CA GLY A 59 7.72 -16.95 -15.14
C GLY A 59 9.05 -17.62 -14.81
N GLY A 60 9.81 -17.97 -15.84
CA GLY A 60 11.05 -18.73 -15.71
C GLY A 60 10.81 -20.20 -15.38
N LEU A 61 11.88 -20.88 -14.96
CA LEU A 61 11.84 -22.27 -14.53
C LEU A 61 10.78 -22.46 -13.43
N SER A 62 9.83 -23.33 -13.70
CA SER A 62 8.65 -23.57 -12.85
C SER A 62 8.40 -25.07 -12.72
N THR A 63 7.80 -25.48 -11.61
CA THR A 63 7.53 -26.87 -11.26
C THR A 63 6.03 -27.10 -11.10
N VAL A 64 5.53 -28.23 -11.62
CA VAL A 64 4.15 -28.65 -11.40
C VAL A 64 3.96 -29.03 -9.93
N ILE A 65 3.05 -28.33 -9.23
CA ILE A 65 2.69 -28.64 -7.85
C ILE A 65 1.37 -29.41 -7.77
N LYS A 66 0.45 -29.13 -8.70
CA LYS A 66 -0.85 -29.79 -8.76
C LYS A 66 -1.19 -30.16 -10.19
N ARG A 67 -1.85 -31.31 -10.34
CA ARG A 67 -2.23 -31.88 -11.63
C ARG A 67 -3.59 -32.55 -11.54
N ALA A 68 -4.39 -32.41 -12.60
CA ALA A 68 -5.48 -33.30 -12.95
C ALA A 68 -5.33 -33.71 -14.42
N VAL A 69 -5.53 -34.99 -14.73
CA VAL A 69 -5.30 -35.53 -16.08
C VAL A 69 -6.32 -36.60 -16.41
N LYS A 70 -6.71 -36.70 -17.69
CA LYS A 70 -7.49 -37.81 -18.23
C LYS A 70 -7.22 -37.96 -19.72
N ASN A 71 -7.07 -39.20 -20.19
CA ASN A 71 -6.91 -39.57 -21.61
C ASN A 71 -5.79 -38.80 -22.35
N MET A 72 -4.66 -38.57 -21.68
CA MET A 72 -3.47 -37.92 -22.27
C MET A 72 -2.37 -38.93 -22.65
N ASP A 73 -2.70 -40.22 -22.75
CA ASP A 73 -1.80 -41.33 -23.06
C ASP A 73 -1.51 -41.49 -24.57
N THR A 74 -2.14 -40.65 -25.40
CA THR A 74 -1.91 -40.55 -26.84
C THR A 74 -1.65 -39.10 -27.24
N PHE A 75 -1.26 -38.86 -28.50
CA PHE A 75 -1.14 -37.51 -29.04
C PHE A 75 -2.53 -36.92 -29.27
N VAL A 76 -2.83 -35.81 -28.61
CA VAL A 76 -4.11 -35.11 -28.70
C VAL A 76 -3.90 -33.65 -29.06
N THR A 77 -4.91 -33.03 -29.66
CA THR A 77 -4.98 -31.57 -29.82
C THR A 77 -6.09 -31.06 -28.92
N LEU A 78 -5.76 -30.12 -28.03
CA LEU A 78 -6.70 -29.60 -27.04
C LEU A 78 -6.73 -28.08 -27.08
N ASP A 79 -7.93 -27.53 -27.14
CA ASP A 79 -8.17 -26.14 -26.76
C ASP A 79 -8.27 -26.01 -25.25
N GLY A 80 -7.91 -24.85 -24.74
CA GLY A 80 -8.02 -24.58 -23.32
C GLY A 80 -7.63 -23.16 -22.97
N ILE A 81 -7.37 -22.96 -21.69
CA ILE A 81 -7.01 -21.65 -21.15
C ILE A 81 -5.71 -21.69 -20.37
N TYR A 82 -5.11 -20.53 -20.21
CA TYR A 82 -4.05 -20.28 -19.25
C TYR A 82 -4.29 -18.93 -18.56
N ARG A 83 -3.79 -18.80 -17.34
CA ARG A 83 -3.89 -17.57 -16.53
C ARG A 83 -2.96 -17.62 -15.33
N TYR A 84 -2.78 -16.47 -14.68
CA TYR A 84 -2.08 -16.39 -13.40
C TYR A 84 -3.08 -16.40 -12.24
N TRP A 85 -2.68 -17.08 -11.18
CA TRP A 85 -3.34 -17.10 -9.89
C TRP A 85 -2.53 -16.26 -8.92
N ILE A 86 -3.21 -15.42 -8.15
CA ILE A 86 -2.57 -14.50 -7.21
C ILE A 86 -3.24 -14.65 -5.85
N GLN A 87 -2.46 -14.92 -4.82
CA GLN A 87 -2.95 -15.12 -3.46
C GLN A 87 -2.32 -14.11 -2.51
N TYR A 88 -3.15 -13.47 -1.69
CA TYR A 88 -2.72 -12.46 -0.72
C TYR A 88 -3.70 -12.34 0.45
N PRO A 89 -3.27 -11.83 1.61
CA PRO A 89 -4.15 -11.50 2.74
C PRO A 89 -4.97 -10.21 2.47
N GLU A 90 -6.27 -10.22 2.77
CA GLU A 90 -7.15 -9.04 2.59
C GLU A 90 -7.05 -8.01 3.72
N ALA A 91 -6.61 -8.44 4.90
CA ALA A 91 -6.54 -7.58 6.06
C ALA A 91 -5.45 -6.52 5.92
N TRP A 92 -5.66 -5.38 6.59
CA TRP A 92 -4.61 -4.40 6.82
C TRP A 92 -3.42 -5.04 7.54
N GLN A 93 -2.24 -4.63 7.11
CA GLN A 93 -0.95 -5.01 7.68
C GLN A 93 -0.21 -3.77 8.13
N THR A 94 0.69 -3.95 9.08
CA THR A 94 1.54 -2.88 9.60
C THR A 94 2.98 -3.34 9.45
N THR A 95 3.78 -2.53 8.76
CA THR A 95 5.25 -2.72 8.70
C THR A 95 5.87 -2.53 10.09
N PRO A 96 7.09 -3.04 10.35
CA PRO A 96 7.80 -2.78 11.61
C PRO A 96 7.94 -1.29 11.93
N ASP A 97 8.05 -0.45 10.91
CA ASP A 97 8.20 1.01 11.02
C ASP A 97 6.85 1.75 11.13
N GLY A 98 5.73 1.02 11.25
CA GLY A 98 4.41 1.57 11.54
C GLY A 98 3.55 1.93 10.31
N LEU A 99 4.06 1.82 9.08
CA LEU A 99 3.26 2.05 7.88
C LEU A 99 2.17 0.98 7.73
N LYS A 100 0.92 1.41 7.61
CA LYS A 100 -0.24 0.55 7.37
C LYS A 100 -0.55 0.42 5.89
N TYR A 101 -0.70 -0.82 5.41
CA TYR A 101 -1.02 -1.12 4.02
C TYR A 101 -1.96 -2.32 3.89
N ARG A 102 -2.62 -2.48 2.75
CA ARG A 102 -3.30 -3.72 2.35
C ARG A 102 -3.14 -3.97 0.86
N ILE A 103 -3.44 -5.19 0.43
CA ILE A 103 -3.42 -5.57 -0.98
C ILE A 103 -4.86 -5.59 -1.48
N THR A 104 -5.10 -4.95 -2.62
CA THR A 104 -6.43 -4.89 -3.25
C THR A 104 -6.34 -5.33 -4.70
N SER A 105 -7.46 -5.76 -5.26
CA SER A 105 -7.53 -6.21 -6.65
C SER A 105 -8.99 -6.15 -7.12
N GLU A 106 -9.15 -5.82 -8.40
CA GLU A 106 -10.43 -5.91 -9.13
C GLU A 106 -10.50 -7.17 -10.01
N LEU A 107 -9.49 -8.03 -9.92
CA LEU A 107 -9.47 -9.30 -10.63
C LEU A 107 -10.58 -10.23 -10.14
N GLU A 108 -10.92 -11.20 -11.00
CA GLU A 108 -11.91 -12.22 -10.70
C GLU A 108 -11.48 -13.01 -9.45
N VAL A 109 -12.39 -13.14 -8.48
CA VAL A 109 -12.18 -13.97 -7.30
C VAL A 109 -12.27 -15.43 -7.73
N SER A 110 -11.28 -16.25 -7.40
CA SER A 110 -11.31 -17.67 -7.79
C SER A 110 -12.53 -18.38 -7.18
N GLY A 111 -13.13 -19.30 -7.95
CA GLY A 111 -14.33 -20.03 -7.53
C GLY A 111 -14.18 -20.86 -6.25
N THR A 112 -12.94 -21.18 -5.87
CA THR A 112 -12.60 -21.70 -4.54
C THR A 112 -11.69 -20.71 -3.80
N GLN A 113 -11.82 -20.66 -2.48
CA GLN A 113 -11.03 -19.79 -1.61
C GLN A 113 -10.41 -20.60 -0.49
N THR A 114 -9.45 -20.01 0.21
CA THR A 114 -8.89 -20.63 1.41
C THR A 114 -8.89 -19.65 2.56
N ALA A 115 -9.32 -20.10 3.75
CA ALA A 115 -9.42 -19.23 4.93
C ALA A 115 -8.11 -18.48 5.22
N GLY A 116 -8.25 -17.18 5.50
CA GLY A 116 -7.18 -16.24 5.85
C GLY A 116 -6.51 -15.53 4.66
N VAL A 117 -6.83 -15.91 3.43
CA VAL A 117 -6.27 -15.31 2.21
C VAL A 117 -7.35 -15.19 1.13
N LYS A 118 -7.18 -14.22 0.24
CA LYS A 118 -7.93 -14.09 -0.99
C LYS A 118 -7.09 -14.56 -2.15
N THR A 119 -7.73 -15.33 -3.02
CA THR A 119 -7.13 -15.81 -4.26
C THR A 119 -7.93 -15.24 -5.43
N VAL A 120 -7.24 -14.58 -6.34
CA VAL A 120 -7.81 -13.99 -7.56
C VAL A 120 -7.08 -14.55 -8.77
N VAL A 121 -7.70 -14.40 -9.94
CA VAL A 121 -7.15 -14.89 -11.21
C VAL A 121 -7.15 -13.79 -12.26
N THR A 122 -6.12 -13.77 -13.09
CA THR A 122 -6.07 -12.86 -14.24
C THR A 122 -7.11 -13.24 -15.29
N PRO A 123 -7.46 -12.34 -16.22
CA PRO A 123 -8.27 -12.68 -17.38
C PRO A 123 -7.71 -13.92 -18.11
N VAL A 124 -8.63 -14.69 -18.70
CA VAL A 124 -8.31 -15.92 -19.41
C VAL A 124 -7.54 -15.63 -20.70
N GLY A 125 -6.41 -16.30 -20.89
CA GLY A 125 -5.77 -16.45 -22.19
C GLY A 125 -6.20 -17.77 -22.82
N TYR A 126 -6.54 -17.77 -24.10
CA TYR A 126 -6.90 -18.99 -24.83
C TYR A 126 -5.69 -19.55 -25.57
N HIS A 127 -5.57 -20.88 -25.63
CA HIS A 127 -4.50 -21.54 -26.36
C HIS A 127 -4.93 -22.92 -26.86
N THR A 128 -4.36 -23.33 -28.00
CA THR A 128 -4.53 -24.66 -28.58
C THR A 128 -3.20 -25.40 -28.51
N TRP A 129 -3.12 -26.44 -27.68
CA TRP A 129 -1.96 -27.33 -27.60
C TRP A 129 -2.09 -28.39 -28.70
N VAL A 130 -1.40 -28.19 -29.81
CA VAL A 130 -1.41 -29.10 -30.96
C VAL A 130 -0.45 -30.27 -30.72
N ASN A 131 -0.91 -31.48 -31.03
CA ASN A 131 -0.09 -32.70 -30.97
C ASN A 131 0.64 -32.86 -29.61
N THR A 132 -0.08 -32.57 -28.52
CA THR A 132 0.44 -32.69 -27.16
C THR A 132 0.35 -34.14 -26.70
N TYR A 133 1.41 -34.63 -26.06
CA TYR A 133 1.47 -35.97 -25.50
C TYR A 133 1.73 -35.89 -24.00
N GLY A 134 0.91 -36.61 -23.24
CA GLY A 134 1.03 -36.64 -21.80
C GLY A 134 0.59 -35.34 -21.13
N CYS A 135 0.62 -35.38 -19.81
CA CYS A 135 0.44 -34.23 -18.94
C CYS A 135 1.57 -34.28 -17.94
N ARG A 136 2.32 -33.18 -17.77
CA ARG A 136 3.52 -33.19 -16.95
C ARG A 136 3.18 -33.61 -15.51
N ASP A 137 3.94 -34.56 -14.98
CA ASP A 137 3.74 -35.05 -13.61
C ASP A 137 4.09 -33.99 -12.56
N VAL A 138 3.54 -34.15 -11.36
CA VAL A 138 3.92 -33.34 -10.20
C VAL A 138 5.42 -33.48 -9.95
N GLY A 139 6.11 -32.35 -9.75
CA GLY A 139 7.58 -32.28 -9.67
C GLY A 139 8.28 -32.09 -11.02
N GLY A 140 7.57 -32.25 -12.15
CA GLY A 140 8.13 -31.94 -13.46
C GLY A 140 8.29 -30.44 -13.69
N THR A 141 9.32 -30.05 -14.44
CA THR A 141 9.69 -28.64 -14.64
C THR A 141 9.48 -28.14 -16.08
N TYR A 142 9.17 -26.87 -16.25
CA TYR A 142 9.14 -26.19 -17.54
C TYR A 142 9.63 -24.75 -17.40
N ASP A 143 10.29 -24.21 -18.42
CA ASP A 143 10.81 -22.86 -18.41
C ASP A 143 9.87 -21.93 -19.19
N PHE A 144 9.12 -21.10 -18.46
CA PHE A 144 8.22 -20.11 -19.04
C PHE A 144 8.96 -18.82 -19.34
N GLY A 145 8.55 -18.09 -20.38
CA GLY A 145 8.95 -16.70 -20.52
C GLY A 145 8.52 -15.88 -19.30
N VAL A 146 9.32 -14.87 -18.93
CA VAL A 146 8.92 -13.91 -17.90
C VAL A 146 7.79 -13.05 -18.44
N ALA A 147 6.75 -12.86 -17.63
CA ALA A 147 5.59 -12.05 -17.97
C ALA A 147 5.24 -11.07 -16.85
N SER A 148 4.76 -9.90 -17.27
CA SER A 148 4.13 -8.92 -16.39
C SER A 148 2.73 -9.36 -16.00
N VAL A 149 2.45 -9.44 -14.71
CA VAL A 149 1.16 -9.77 -14.13
C VAL A 149 0.59 -8.51 -13.48
N SER A 150 -0.55 -8.05 -13.97
CA SER A 150 -1.21 -6.81 -13.54
C SER A 150 -2.56 -7.09 -12.87
N GLY A 151 -3.13 -6.06 -12.24
CA GLY A 151 -4.48 -6.12 -11.63
C GLY A 151 -4.48 -6.24 -10.10
N VAL A 152 -3.30 -6.18 -9.47
CA VAL A 152 -3.16 -6.12 -8.02
C VAL A 152 -2.55 -4.77 -7.65
N ASN A 153 -3.06 -4.17 -6.58
CA ASN A 153 -2.64 -2.89 -6.08
C ASN A 153 -2.21 -3.01 -4.61
N ILE A 154 -1.36 -2.08 -4.17
CA ILE A 154 -1.11 -1.80 -2.77
C ILE A 154 -1.87 -0.54 -2.38
N GLU A 155 -2.65 -0.62 -1.31
CA GLU A 155 -3.30 0.52 -0.69
C GLU A 155 -2.54 0.91 0.58
N ILE A 156 -2.20 2.18 0.70
CA ILE A 156 -1.49 2.76 1.83
C ILE A 156 -2.46 3.62 2.65
N ASP A 157 -2.55 3.35 3.95
CA ASP A 157 -3.30 4.19 4.90
C ASP A 157 -2.45 5.41 5.27
N ARG A 158 -2.79 6.54 4.66
CA ARG A 158 -2.04 7.79 4.83
C ARG A 158 -2.24 8.44 6.19
N GLY A 159 -3.40 8.24 6.82
CA GLY A 159 -3.79 8.96 8.03
C GLY A 159 -2.91 8.63 9.23
N THR A 160 -2.25 7.47 9.19
CA THR A 160 -1.36 6.97 10.25
C THR A 160 0.12 6.96 9.86
N ALA A 161 0.45 7.34 8.62
CA ALA A 161 1.79 7.26 8.09
C ALA A 161 2.64 8.49 8.46
N TRP A 162 3.78 8.26 9.11
CA TRP A 162 4.78 9.29 9.37
C TRP A 162 5.64 9.55 8.13
N PRO A 163 6.25 10.74 7.98
CA PRO A 163 7.22 11.00 6.92
C PRO A 163 8.38 10.03 6.97
N GLY A 164 8.85 9.59 5.81
CA GLY A 164 9.96 8.65 5.71
C GLY A 164 9.90 7.78 4.45
N VAL A 165 10.90 6.91 4.32
CA VAL A 165 10.98 5.92 3.25
C VAL A 165 10.76 4.54 3.84
N TYR A 166 9.76 3.83 3.33
CA TYR A 166 9.36 2.53 3.83
C TYR A 166 9.65 1.44 2.79
N SER A 167 10.25 0.35 3.27
CA SER A 167 10.33 -0.91 2.53
C SER A 167 9.24 -1.85 3.02
N ILE A 168 8.53 -2.50 2.10
CA ILE A 168 7.37 -3.34 2.43
C ILE A 168 7.64 -4.77 2.00
N GLN A 169 7.52 -5.72 2.92
CA GLN A 169 7.51 -7.14 2.61
C GLN A 169 6.12 -7.57 2.15
N LEU A 170 5.95 -7.86 0.85
CA LEU A 170 4.65 -8.23 0.31
C LEU A 170 4.35 -9.73 0.46
N PRO A 171 3.30 -10.13 1.20
CA PRO A 171 2.84 -11.50 1.28
C PRO A 171 1.96 -11.91 0.07
N VAL A 172 2.36 -11.49 -1.13
CA VAL A 172 1.69 -11.86 -2.39
C VAL A 172 2.36 -13.12 -2.94
N LYS A 173 1.56 -14.05 -3.44
CA LYS A 173 2.04 -15.28 -4.10
C LYS A 173 1.46 -15.36 -5.49
N VAL A 174 2.24 -15.82 -6.46
CA VAL A 174 1.83 -15.93 -7.85
C VAL A 174 2.08 -17.36 -8.34
N ALA A 175 1.17 -17.88 -9.14
CA ALA A 175 1.28 -19.18 -9.78
C ALA A 175 0.70 -19.11 -11.20
N TYR A 176 1.07 -20.04 -12.05
CA TYR A 176 0.58 -20.11 -13.43
C TYR A 176 -0.28 -21.37 -13.62
N GLU A 177 -1.42 -21.22 -14.29
CA GLU A 177 -2.31 -22.31 -14.66
C GLU A 177 -2.21 -22.59 -16.16
N GLU A 178 -2.09 -23.87 -16.51
CA GLU A 178 -2.52 -24.37 -17.82
C GLU A 178 -3.75 -25.26 -17.60
N ASN A 179 -4.85 -25.00 -18.29
CA ASN A 179 -6.05 -25.84 -18.29
C ASN A 179 -6.36 -26.29 -19.72
N LYS A 180 -5.71 -27.38 -20.13
CA LYS A 180 -5.83 -27.99 -21.47
C LYS A 180 -7.06 -28.88 -21.47
N GLY A 181 -7.96 -28.71 -22.43
CA GLY A 181 -9.22 -29.44 -22.50
C GLY A 181 -10.34 -28.85 -21.63
N ASN A 182 -10.17 -27.62 -21.10
CA ASN A 182 -11.17 -26.89 -20.31
C ASN A 182 -11.78 -27.71 -19.15
N TYR A 183 -10.93 -28.39 -18.39
CA TYR A 183 -11.35 -29.20 -17.26
C TYR A 183 -12.17 -28.37 -16.26
N ASP A 184 -13.39 -28.83 -15.97
CA ASP A 184 -14.38 -28.09 -15.19
C ASP A 184 -14.27 -28.30 -13.67
N GLY A 185 -13.34 -29.16 -13.22
CA GLY A 185 -13.11 -29.44 -11.80
C GLY A 185 -14.03 -30.50 -11.18
N LYS A 186 -15.05 -31.01 -11.87
CA LYS A 186 -16.08 -31.89 -11.25
C LYS A 186 -15.55 -33.22 -10.71
N ASN A 187 -14.43 -33.70 -11.23
CA ASN A 187 -13.84 -34.99 -10.84
C ASN A 187 -12.77 -34.87 -9.74
N GLY A 188 -12.65 -33.71 -9.07
CA GLY A 188 -11.64 -33.44 -8.06
C GLY A 188 -10.22 -33.23 -8.63
N GLY A 189 -9.32 -32.69 -7.82
CA GLY A 189 -8.01 -32.24 -8.29
C GLY A 189 -8.09 -30.95 -9.12
N GLY A 190 -6.95 -30.54 -9.69
CA GLY A 190 -6.88 -29.38 -10.56
C GLY A 190 -7.23 -28.06 -9.86
N TRP A 191 -7.84 -27.14 -10.61
CA TRP A 191 -7.97 -25.73 -10.23
C TRP A 191 -8.74 -25.48 -8.94
N GLN A 192 -9.66 -26.37 -8.57
CA GLN A 192 -10.41 -26.27 -7.32
C GLN A 192 -9.49 -26.36 -6.09
N GLU A 193 -8.35 -27.04 -6.20
CA GLU A 193 -7.38 -27.25 -5.12
C GLU A 193 -6.18 -26.28 -5.18
N PHE A 194 -6.12 -25.40 -6.19
CA PHE A 194 -5.01 -24.47 -6.37
C PHE A 194 -4.88 -23.47 -5.21
N PRO A 195 -5.96 -22.82 -4.71
CA PRO A 195 -5.85 -21.91 -3.57
C PRO A 195 -5.24 -22.54 -2.32
N VAL A 196 -5.59 -23.80 -2.02
CA VAL A 196 -5.03 -24.53 -0.88
C VAL A 196 -3.54 -24.84 -1.12
N SER A 197 -3.19 -25.26 -2.34
CA SER A 197 -1.81 -25.59 -2.71
C SER A 197 -0.88 -24.36 -2.61
N MET A 198 -1.36 -23.20 -3.06
CA MET A 198 -0.63 -21.92 -3.03
C MET A 198 -0.29 -21.44 -1.62
N LYS A 199 -0.96 -21.93 -0.56
CA LYS A 199 -0.60 -21.58 0.82
C LYS A 199 0.85 -21.87 1.16
N SER A 200 1.43 -22.90 0.56
CA SER A 200 2.82 -23.30 0.80
C SER A 200 3.85 -22.47 0.01
N PHE A 201 3.41 -21.66 -0.95
CA PHE A 201 4.35 -20.96 -1.85
C PHE A 201 5.04 -19.81 -1.11
N SER A 202 6.28 -19.56 -1.49
CA SER A 202 7.01 -18.38 -1.06
C SER A 202 6.35 -17.11 -1.61
N PRO A 203 6.25 -16.04 -0.81
CA PRO A 203 5.84 -14.74 -1.32
C PRO A 203 6.83 -14.19 -2.35
N VAL A 204 6.38 -13.24 -3.16
CA VAL A 204 7.20 -12.52 -4.14
C VAL A 204 8.39 -11.80 -3.50
N ASP A 205 9.49 -11.63 -4.25
CA ASP A 205 10.58 -10.73 -3.88
C ASP A 205 10.07 -9.29 -3.91
N SER A 206 10.20 -8.59 -2.79
CA SER A 206 9.67 -7.25 -2.55
C SER A 206 10.76 -6.17 -2.53
N LYS A 207 12.01 -6.48 -2.90
CA LYS A 207 13.12 -5.49 -2.95
C LYS A 207 12.84 -4.30 -3.85
N GLY A 208 11.97 -4.45 -4.85
CA GLY A 208 11.57 -3.38 -5.77
C GLY A 208 10.50 -2.43 -5.21
N ILE A 209 10.17 -2.51 -3.92
CA ILE A 209 9.08 -1.77 -3.30
C ILE A 209 9.63 -0.68 -2.38
N SER A 210 9.34 0.57 -2.74
CA SER A 210 9.67 1.74 -1.93
C SER A 210 8.51 2.71 -1.90
N ILE A 211 8.04 3.03 -0.70
CA ILE A 211 7.00 4.03 -0.46
C ILE A 211 7.62 5.19 0.29
N THR A 212 7.69 6.36 -0.33
CA THR A 212 8.13 7.60 0.30
C THR A 212 6.91 8.39 0.75
N ILE A 213 6.80 8.62 2.05
CA ILE A 213 5.76 9.46 2.65
C ILE A 213 6.35 10.83 2.95
N SER A 214 5.67 11.87 2.50
CA SER A 214 6.00 13.26 2.82
C SER A 214 4.78 13.95 3.43
N SER A 215 5.03 14.83 4.40
CA SER A 215 3.97 15.62 5.04
C SER A 215 4.15 17.09 4.73
N LYS A 216 3.03 17.79 4.59
CA LYS A 216 3.00 19.23 4.33
C LYS A 216 2.33 19.91 5.52
N CYS A 217 3.06 20.86 6.10
CA CYS A 217 2.52 21.74 7.12
C CYS A 217 2.51 23.17 6.60
N ASN A 218 1.43 23.88 6.90
CA ASN A 218 1.23 25.28 6.59
C ASN A 218 1.27 26.07 7.90
N VAL A 219 2.12 27.09 7.93
CA VAL A 219 2.14 28.07 9.01
C VAL A 219 1.01 29.07 8.77
N GLY A 220 0.17 29.28 9.78
CA GLY A 220 -0.97 30.21 9.71
C GLY A 220 -0.53 31.67 9.57
N GLU A 221 -0.71 32.48 10.61
CA GLU A 221 -0.20 33.85 10.60
C GLU A 221 1.34 33.87 10.60
N GLN A 222 1.92 34.46 9.56
CA GLN A 222 3.38 34.59 9.40
C GLN A 222 3.96 35.74 10.24
N SER A 223 3.11 36.58 10.82
CA SER A 223 3.49 37.67 11.72
C SER A 223 2.70 37.55 13.02
N LEU A 224 3.40 37.37 14.14
CA LEU A 224 2.81 37.37 15.47
C LEU A 224 3.11 38.72 16.12
N SER A 225 2.07 39.47 16.49
CA SER A 225 2.19 40.71 17.25
C SER A 225 1.76 40.46 18.70
N VAL A 226 2.58 40.91 19.64
CA VAL A 226 2.30 40.79 21.07
C VAL A 226 2.14 42.18 21.67
N ASN A 227 0.91 42.54 22.04
CA ASN A 227 0.68 43.73 22.84
C ASN A 227 0.95 43.40 24.32
N MET A 228 2.03 43.95 24.87
CA MET A 228 2.41 43.78 26.27
C MET A 228 1.46 44.52 27.24
N GLY A 229 0.66 45.46 26.74
CA GLY A 229 -0.30 46.27 27.47
C GLY A 229 -0.07 47.76 27.22
N ASP A 230 -1.12 48.56 27.37
CA ASP A 230 -1.07 50.00 27.07
C ASP A 230 -0.50 50.82 28.23
N ASN A 231 -0.43 50.25 29.44
CA ASN A 231 0.13 50.88 30.63
C ASN A 231 0.89 49.82 31.47
N ILE A 232 2.21 49.89 31.47
CA ILE A 232 3.08 49.07 32.34
C ILE A 232 3.77 50.03 33.31
N THR A 233 3.56 49.83 34.61
CA THR A 233 4.19 50.63 35.65
C THR A 233 5.67 50.28 35.83
N PRO A 234 6.50 51.17 36.40
CA PRO A 234 7.90 50.86 36.70
C PRO A 234 8.08 49.61 37.56
N ASP A 235 7.19 49.35 38.52
CA ASP A 235 7.29 48.18 39.40
C ASP A 235 6.92 46.88 38.66
N GLU A 236 5.95 46.93 37.76
CA GLU A 236 5.63 45.82 36.85
C GLU A 236 6.76 45.55 35.86
N ALA A 237 7.38 46.59 35.30
CA ALA A 237 8.54 46.44 34.41
C ALA A 237 9.73 45.79 35.12
N LYS A 238 10.00 46.16 36.38
CA LYS A 238 11.06 45.57 37.20
C LYS A 238 10.80 44.11 37.56
N SER A 239 9.57 43.80 37.97
CA SER A 239 9.16 42.43 38.32
C SER A 239 9.02 41.52 37.10
N GLY A 240 8.67 42.09 35.95
CA GLY A 240 8.50 41.45 34.66
C GLY A 240 7.03 41.18 34.33
N VAL A 241 6.63 41.53 33.11
CA VAL A 241 5.26 41.36 32.59
C VAL A 241 5.25 40.26 31.56
N GLU A 242 4.33 39.30 31.69
CA GLU A 242 4.17 38.17 30.78
C GLU A 242 2.90 38.26 29.93
N LYS A 243 3.03 37.87 28.67
CA LYS A 243 1.92 37.65 27.74
C LYS A 243 2.11 36.31 27.04
N LYS A 244 0.99 35.69 26.68
CA LYS A 244 0.97 34.47 25.87
C LYS A 244 0.34 34.77 24.53
N VAL A 245 0.97 34.30 23.47
CA VAL A 245 0.41 34.29 22.11
C VAL A 245 0.49 32.89 21.55
N ASN A 246 -0.40 32.57 20.62
CA ASN A 246 -0.43 31.25 19.99
C ASN A 246 0.04 31.37 18.54
N PHE A 247 1.00 30.53 18.19
CA PHE A 247 1.37 30.24 16.82
C PHE A 247 0.51 29.09 16.30
N SER A 248 -0.03 29.22 15.08
CA SER A 248 -0.83 28.16 14.47
C SER A 248 -0.08 27.45 13.35
N LEU A 249 -0.15 26.12 13.37
CA LEU A 249 0.45 25.23 12.37
C LEU A 249 -0.60 24.21 11.94
N THR A 250 -0.83 24.07 10.65
CA THR A 250 -1.77 23.08 10.12
C THR A 250 -1.06 22.06 9.25
N CYS A 251 -1.12 20.79 9.62
CA CYS A 251 -0.51 19.71 8.85
C CYS A 251 -1.57 18.85 8.17
N ASN A 252 -1.29 18.43 6.93
CA ASN A 252 -2.20 17.58 6.17
C ASN A 252 -2.17 16.11 6.62
N ALA A 253 -1.20 15.73 7.45
CA ALA A 253 -0.91 14.38 7.90
C ALA A 253 0.07 14.41 9.10
N PRO A 254 0.33 13.27 9.76
CA PRO A 254 1.36 13.19 10.81
C PRO A 254 2.71 13.76 10.35
N ALA A 255 3.32 14.61 11.15
CA ALA A 255 4.59 15.27 10.85
C ALA A 255 5.37 15.57 12.13
N LYS A 256 6.70 15.66 12.00
CA LYS A 256 7.58 16.10 13.07
C LYS A 256 8.09 17.49 12.72
N VAL A 257 7.89 18.44 13.61
CA VAL A 257 8.20 19.85 13.36
C VAL A 257 9.13 20.37 14.45
N SER A 258 10.27 20.92 14.05
CA SER A 258 11.21 21.62 14.93
C SER A 258 10.89 23.10 14.93
N LEU A 259 10.79 23.68 16.12
CA LEU A 259 10.54 25.09 16.35
C LEU A 259 11.70 25.71 17.15
N SER A 260 12.13 26.91 16.78
CA SER A 260 13.10 27.66 17.56
C SER A 260 12.84 29.16 17.56
N LEU A 261 12.99 29.79 18.72
CA LEU A 261 12.84 31.22 18.95
C LEU A 261 14.20 31.89 18.99
N LYS A 262 14.35 32.99 18.25
CA LYS A 262 15.58 33.79 18.21
C LYS A 262 15.29 35.29 18.22
N GLY A 263 15.83 36.02 19.19
CA GLY A 263 15.81 37.49 19.22
C GLY A 263 16.58 38.09 18.05
N THR A 264 16.11 39.23 17.54
CA THR A 264 16.78 39.96 16.46
C THR A 264 17.92 40.84 16.98
N ASP A 265 17.74 41.47 18.15
CA ASP A 265 18.77 42.25 18.86
C ASP A 265 19.09 41.55 20.18
N ILE A 266 20.00 40.57 20.13
CA ILE A 266 20.26 39.62 21.21
C ILE A 266 20.85 40.33 22.44
N VAL A 267 20.28 40.04 23.62
CA VAL A 267 20.73 40.58 24.92
C VAL A 267 21.45 39.48 25.71
N ASP A 268 22.62 39.83 26.29
CA ASP A 268 23.45 38.95 27.13
C ASP A 268 23.88 37.61 26.47
N GLY A 269 23.88 37.55 25.13
CA GLY A 269 24.18 36.32 24.38
C GLY A 269 23.10 35.23 24.46
N VAL A 270 21.93 35.55 25.02
CA VAL A 270 20.82 34.60 25.19
C VAL A 270 19.93 34.61 23.94
N ASN A 271 19.94 33.53 23.16
CA ASN A 271 19.31 33.47 21.84
C ASN A 271 17.85 33.89 21.80
N ASN A 272 17.06 33.58 22.82
CA ASN A 272 15.64 33.88 22.91
C ASN A 272 15.34 35.17 23.71
N LYS A 273 16.34 36.03 23.90
CA LYS A 273 16.21 37.31 24.58
C LYS A 273 16.57 38.41 23.60
N THR A 274 15.64 39.33 23.38
CA THR A 274 15.78 40.46 22.45
C THR A 274 15.63 41.79 23.19
N LYS A 275 16.24 42.85 22.66
CA LYS A 275 16.04 44.20 23.18
C LYS A 275 14.60 44.65 22.95
N CYS A 276 13.99 45.24 23.98
CA CYS A 276 12.64 45.77 23.94
C CYS A 276 12.63 47.15 24.62
N GLY A 277 12.85 48.21 23.83
CA GLY A 277 13.07 49.56 24.37
C GLY A 277 14.34 49.65 25.23
N SER A 278 14.20 50.14 26.47
CA SER A 278 15.28 50.18 27.47
C SER A 278 15.51 48.83 28.17
N GLY A 279 14.51 47.94 28.14
CA GLY A 279 14.55 46.61 28.74
C GLY A 279 14.80 45.49 27.73
N SER A 280 14.33 44.30 28.08
CA SER A 280 14.45 43.10 27.24
C SER A 280 13.16 42.28 27.25
N CYS A 281 12.88 41.62 26.14
CA CYS A 281 11.85 40.58 26.06
C CYS A 281 12.51 39.21 25.94
N SER A 282 12.14 38.28 26.82
CA SER A 282 12.48 36.86 26.69
C SER A 282 11.30 36.09 26.13
N LEU A 283 11.56 35.12 25.24
CA LEU A 283 10.56 34.32 24.55
C LEU A 283 10.77 32.84 24.85
N ASN A 284 9.75 32.14 25.33
CA ASN A 284 9.81 30.72 25.62
C ASN A 284 8.59 29.99 25.07
N PHE A 285 8.76 28.72 24.71
CA PHE A 285 7.64 27.80 24.59
C PHE A 285 7.12 27.38 25.99
N ASP A 286 6.05 26.60 26.02
CA ASP A 286 5.41 26.06 27.23
C ASP A 286 6.32 25.19 28.12
N ASN A 287 7.44 24.71 27.60
CA ASN A 287 8.45 23.95 28.34
C ASN A 287 9.60 24.84 28.89
N ASP A 288 9.41 26.15 28.92
CA ASP A 288 10.40 27.16 29.30
C ASP A 288 11.69 27.13 28.44
N SER A 289 11.62 26.50 27.26
CA SER A 289 12.73 26.41 26.31
C SER A 289 12.54 27.36 25.13
N SER A 290 13.65 27.75 24.53
CA SER A 290 13.68 28.47 23.25
C SER A 290 13.51 27.56 22.02
N SER A 291 13.47 26.24 22.23
CA SER A 291 13.29 25.26 21.15
C SER A 291 12.33 24.15 21.55
N LYS A 292 11.59 23.62 20.58
CA LYS A 292 10.63 22.54 20.79
C LYS A 292 10.52 21.66 19.56
N ILE A 293 10.45 20.36 19.77
CA ILE A 293 10.05 19.40 18.73
C ILE A 293 8.59 19.04 18.98
N LEU A 294 7.78 19.13 17.94
CA LEU A 294 6.37 18.78 17.94
C LEU A 294 6.14 17.56 17.06
N GLU A 295 5.45 16.58 17.63
CA GLU A 295 4.81 15.52 16.86
C GLU A 295 3.35 15.91 16.68
N VAL A 296 2.99 16.24 15.44
CA VAL A 296 1.65 16.73 15.09
C VAL A 296 0.98 15.70 14.21
N ASN A 297 -0.27 15.34 14.51
CA ASN A 297 -1.11 14.58 13.60
C ASN A 297 -1.71 15.50 12.53
N GLN A 298 -2.60 14.98 11.69
CA GLN A 298 -3.40 15.81 10.80
C GLN A 298 -4.22 16.86 11.58
N GLY A 299 -4.28 18.08 11.07
CA GLY A 299 -5.10 19.16 11.62
C GLY A 299 -4.29 20.38 12.05
N THR A 300 -4.97 21.30 12.74
CA THR A 300 -4.41 22.57 13.22
C THR A 300 -3.97 22.45 14.68
N TYR A 301 -2.74 22.88 14.95
CA TYR A 301 -2.09 22.90 16.26
C TYR A 301 -1.83 24.34 16.66
N GLN A 302 -2.12 24.64 17.92
CA GLN A 302 -1.82 25.92 18.54
C GLN A 302 -0.61 25.72 19.47
N VAL A 303 0.45 26.47 19.23
CA VAL A 303 1.69 26.40 20.00
C VAL A 303 1.81 27.69 20.81
N PRO A 304 1.66 27.62 22.14
CA PRO A 304 1.79 28.79 22.98
C PRO A 304 3.25 29.25 23.06
N ILE A 305 3.44 30.56 22.95
CA ILE A 305 4.70 31.27 23.16
C ILE A 305 4.46 32.28 24.28
N THR A 306 5.27 32.18 25.33
CA THR A 306 5.29 33.13 26.44
C THR A 306 6.33 34.20 26.12
N VAL A 307 5.93 35.47 26.16
CA VAL A 307 6.80 36.64 26.04
C VAL A 307 6.82 37.36 27.37
N ARG A 308 8.02 37.56 27.93
CA ARG A 308 8.23 38.27 29.19
C ARG A 308 9.08 39.51 28.97
N PHE A 309 8.48 40.68 29.17
CA PHE A 309 9.19 41.96 29.20
C PHE A 309 9.73 42.22 30.61
N GLN A 310 10.98 42.66 30.71
CA GLN A 310 11.59 43.09 31.97
C GLN A 310 12.59 44.22 31.75
N ASP A 311 12.54 45.22 32.63
CA ASP A 311 13.48 46.34 32.67
C ASP A 311 13.86 46.66 34.12
N ALA A 312 15.15 46.56 34.45
CA ALA A 312 15.66 46.88 35.77
C ALA A 312 15.65 48.40 36.05
N ASN A 313 15.76 49.22 35.01
CA ASN A 313 15.83 50.68 35.06
C ASN A 313 14.79 51.30 34.12
N PRO A 314 13.49 51.10 34.39
CA PRO A 314 12.42 51.48 33.46
C PRO A 314 12.42 52.98 33.19
N VAL A 315 12.36 53.33 31.90
CA VAL A 315 12.26 54.70 31.40
C VAL A 315 10.86 54.92 30.81
N ALA A 316 10.31 56.12 30.98
CA ALA A 316 9.03 56.46 30.37
C ALA A 316 9.14 56.48 28.82
N GLY A 317 8.25 55.75 28.14
CA GLY A 317 8.19 55.70 26.69
C GLY A 317 7.52 54.42 26.18
N GLY A 318 7.25 54.39 24.87
CA GLY A 318 6.89 53.16 24.20
C GLY A 318 8.12 52.26 24.02
N PHE A 319 7.89 50.95 23.93
CA PHE A 319 8.93 49.99 23.61
C PHE A 319 8.43 49.02 22.54
N ASP A 320 9.34 48.61 21.69
CA ASP A 320 9.15 47.58 20.70
C ASP A 320 10.40 46.70 20.64
N GLY A 321 10.20 45.47 20.16
CA GLY A 321 11.25 44.50 19.94
C GLY A 321 10.76 43.44 18.97
N SER A 322 11.69 42.70 18.39
CA SER A 322 11.37 41.65 17.42
C SER A 322 12.15 40.37 17.68
N ALA A 323 11.58 39.27 17.20
CA ALA A 323 12.16 37.95 17.24
C ALA A 323 11.70 37.15 16.02
N VAL A 324 12.41 36.08 15.72
CA VAL A 324 12.13 35.14 14.64
C VAL A 324 11.73 33.81 15.26
N LEU A 325 10.61 33.25 14.78
CA LEU A 325 10.25 31.86 14.97
C LEU A 325 10.65 31.08 13.72
N SER A 326 11.63 30.19 13.84
CA SER A 326 11.97 29.23 12.78
C SER A 326 11.13 27.97 12.93
N VAL A 327 10.67 27.45 11.79
CA VAL A 327 9.79 26.27 11.70
C VAL A 327 10.36 25.35 10.63
N ASP A 328 10.85 24.19 11.05
CA ASP A 328 11.44 23.19 10.15
C ASP A 328 10.62 21.90 10.21
N ILE A 329 10.19 21.39 9.05
CA ILE A 329 9.54 20.09 8.93
C ILE A 329 10.65 19.04 8.77
N LEU A 330 10.69 18.06 9.67
CA LEU A 330 11.71 17.00 9.72
C LEU A 330 11.30 15.76 8.90
#